data_AF-A0A959AZB9-F1
#
_entry.id   AF-A0A959AZB9-F1
#
_cell.length_a   1.000
_cell.length_b   1.000
_cell.length_c   1.000
_cell.angle_alpha   90.00
_cell.angle_beta   90.00
_cell.angle_gamma   90.00
#
_symmetry.space_group_name_H-M   'P 1'
#
loop_
_entity.id
_entity.type
_entity.pdbx_description
1 polymer ?
#
loop_
_entity_poly.entity_id
_entity_poly.type
_entity_poly.pdbx_seq_one_letter_code
_entity_poly.pdbx_strand_id
1 'polypeptide(L)'
;MANTIETYVDYIQNQLPGLKSGDYTVEVSQTITAAGVSDKNKFSSQSLDFSIRGERFSLKPSDIVSVFPPANSLGEHSSVFPQVVFARNTLPWERMIAEPKGKQGDKGYDDERKKVEAMPWMALL
;
A
#
# COMPACT_ATOMS: atom_id res chain seq x y z
N MET A 1 17.47 36.49 -24.24
CA MET A 1 17.60 35.90 -22.88
C MET A 1 17.04 34.49 -22.97
N ALA A 2 17.84 33.46 -22.70
CA ALA A 2 17.42 32.06 -22.80
C ALA A 2 16.71 31.64 -21.50
N ASN A 3 15.51 31.07 -21.61
CA ASN A 3 14.78 30.49 -20.48
C ASN A 3 15.40 29.14 -20.13
N THR A 4 16.00 29.04 -18.96
CA THR A 4 16.48 27.77 -18.40
C THR A 4 15.31 27.08 -17.71
N ILE A 5 14.99 25.85 -18.12
CA ILE A 5 13.94 25.04 -17.49
C ILE A 5 14.60 24.28 -16.34
N GLU A 6 14.22 24.59 -15.09
CA GLU A 6 14.71 23.85 -13.94
C GLU A 6 14.07 22.45 -13.92
N THR A 7 14.93 21.43 -13.93
CA THR A 7 14.53 20.02 -13.83
C THR A 7 14.84 19.56 -12.41
N TYR A 8 13.84 19.03 -11.71
CA TYR A 8 14.00 18.46 -10.38
C TYR A 8 13.86 16.93 -10.40
N VAL A 9 14.48 16.27 -9.43
CA VAL A 9 14.36 14.83 -9.19
C VAL A 9 13.88 14.65 -7.76
N ASP A 10 12.73 14.02 -7.59
CA ASP A 10 12.18 13.70 -6.27
C ASP A 10 12.52 12.26 -5.88
N TYR A 11 12.97 12.09 -4.64
CA TYR A 11 13.17 10.79 -4.03
C TYR A 11 11.99 10.48 -3.13
N ILE A 12 11.20 9.49 -3.53
CA ILE A 12 10.03 9.04 -2.77
C ILE A 12 10.44 7.87 -1.88
N GLN A 13 10.24 8.01 -0.57
CA GLN A 13 10.65 6.99 0.41
C GLN A 13 9.78 5.74 0.38
N ASN A 14 8.48 5.88 0.10
CA ASN A 14 7.54 4.76 0.05
C ASN A 14 6.38 5.01 -0.90
N GLN A 15 5.74 3.93 -1.35
CA GLN A 15 4.46 4.02 -2.03
C GLN A 15 3.44 3.16 -1.27
N LEU A 16 2.66 3.81 -0.41
CA LEU A 16 1.64 3.13 0.38
C LEU A 16 0.47 2.68 -0.51
N PRO A 17 -0.11 1.50 -0.26
CA PRO A 17 -1.31 1.07 -0.98
C PRO A 17 -2.51 1.95 -0.61
N GLY A 18 -3.41 2.19 -1.57
CA GLY A 18 -4.62 2.99 -1.32
C GLY A 18 -5.57 2.34 -0.29
N LEU A 19 -5.61 1.01 -0.27
CA LEU A 19 -6.29 0.23 0.76
C LEU A 19 -5.38 -0.92 1.20
N LYS A 20 -5.40 -1.23 2.49
CA LYS A 20 -4.56 -2.27 3.06
C LYS A 20 -5.16 -3.65 2.83
N SER A 21 -4.33 -4.67 3.05
CA SER A 21 -4.84 -6.03 3.15
C SER A 21 -5.77 -6.17 4.35
N GLY A 22 -6.97 -6.70 4.12
CA GLY A 22 -7.99 -6.82 5.16
C GLY A 22 -9.37 -7.07 4.57
N ASP A 23 -10.34 -7.25 5.46
CA ASP A 23 -11.74 -7.42 5.11
C ASP A 23 -12.46 -6.07 5.21
N TYR A 24 -13.26 -5.76 4.21
CA TYR A 24 -13.95 -4.50 4.05
C TYR A 24 -15.41 -4.74 3.68
N THR A 25 -16.28 -3.85 4.13
CA THR A 25 -17.69 -3.83 3.75
C THR A 25 -17.97 -2.52 3.01
N VAL A 26 -18.49 -2.60 1.79
CA VAL A 26 -19.04 -1.44 1.08
C VAL A 26 -20.53 -1.38 1.39
N GLU A 27 -20.99 -0.26 1.93
CA GLU A 27 -22.42 0.03 2.06
C GLU A 27 -22.83 1.11 1.05
N VAL A 28 -23.83 0.80 0.22
CA VAL A 28 -24.36 1.72 -0.79
C VAL A 28 -25.77 2.11 -0.40
N SER A 29 -25.99 3.41 -0.19
CA SER A 29 -27.31 4.00 -0.02
C SER A 29 -27.61 4.96 -1.16
N GLN A 30 -28.84 4.90 -1.69
CA GLN A 30 -29.25 5.73 -2.82
C GLN A 30 -30.51 6.53 -2.45
N THR A 31 -30.47 7.83 -2.73
CA THR A 31 -31.63 8.72 -2.66
C THR A 31 -31.76 9.46 -4.00
N ILE A 32 -32.95 9.44 -4.63
CA ILE A 32 -33.19 10.11 -5.92
C ILE A 32 -33.98 11.40 -5.72
N THR A 33 -33.53 12.50 -6.31
CA THR A 33 -34.28 13.78 -6.25
C THR A 33 -34.57 14.29 -7.66
N ALA A 34 -35.85 14.37 -8.02
CA ALA A 34 -36.31 14.96 -9.28
C ALA A 34 -37.74 15.53 -9.15
N ALA A 35 -38.10 16.46 -10.03
CA ALA A 35 -39.44 17.05 -10.04
C ALA A 35 -40.50 15.97 -10.33
N GLY A 36 -41.50 15.84 -9.46
CA GLY A 36 -42.54 14.81 -9.55
C GLY A 36 -42.23 13.48 -8.86
N VAL A 37 -41.05 13.34 -8.24
CA VAL A 37 -40.71 12.15 -7.43
C VAL A 37 -41.18 12.36 -5.98
N SER A 38 -41.96 11.40 -5.46
CA SER A 38 -42.50 11.43 -4.09
C SER A 38 -41.47 11.10 -3.01
N ASP A 39 -41.83 11.24 -1.73
CA ASP A 39 -40.98 10.98 -0.56
C ASP A 39 -40.45 9.53 -0.43
N LYS A 40 -40.93 8.60 -1.28
CA LYS A 40 -40.40 7.23 -1.39
C LYS A 40 -39.21 7.15 -2.34
N ASN A 41 -38.24 8.01 -2.14
CA ASN A 41 -37.08 8.14 -3.01
C ASN A 41 -35.78 7.55 -2.44
N LYS A 42 -35.86 6.92 -1.26
CA LYS A 42 -34.76 6.23 -0.59
C LYS A 42 -34.85 4.73 -0.83
N PHE A 43 -33.77 4.15 -1.31
CA PHE A 43 -33.63 2.71 -1.50
C PHE A 43 -32.96 2.06 -0.29
N SER A 44 -33.27 0.79 -0.06
CA SER A 44 -32.62 0.01 1.00
C SER A 44 -31.12 -0.05 0.76
N SER A 45 -30.33 0.25 1.79
CA SER A 45 -28.88 0.07 1.74
C SER A 45 -28.53 -1.36 1.32
N GLN A 46 -27.53 -1.50 0.46
CA GLN A 46 -26.97 -2.79 0.11
C GLN A 46 -25.53 -2.86 0.62
N SER A 47 -25.16 -3.99 1.21
CA SER A 47 -23.81 -4.24 1.71
C SER A 47 -23.11 -5.30 0.87
N LEU A 48 -21.84 -5.07 0.55
CA LEU A 48 -20.96 -6.04 -0.10
C LEU A 48 -19.68 -6.19 0.72
N ASP A 49 -19.43 -7.40 1.20
CA ASP A 49 -18.18 -7.75 1.85
C ASP A 49 -17.15 -8.20 0.83
N PHE A 50 -15.92 -7.69 0.94
CA PHE A 50 -14.81 -8.07 0.09
C PHE A 50 -13.49 -8.02 0.87
N SER A 51 -12.52 -8.82 0.43
CA SER A 51 -11.21 -8.88 1.07
C SER A 51 -10.12 -8.45 0.11
N ILE A 52 -9.21 -7.60 0.59
CA ILE A 52 -7.97 -7.26 -0.11
C ILE A 52 -6.89 -8.23 0.33
N ARG A 53 -6.37 -8.99 -0.64
CA ARG A 53 -5.32 -9.98 -0.40
C ARG A 53 -3.94 -9.32 -0.51
N GLY A 54 -3.13 -9.44 0.54
CA GLY A 54 -1.69 -9.16 0.48
C GLY A 54 -0.89 -10.42 0.70
N GLU A 55 0.09 -10.64 -0.17
CA GLU A 55 1.01 -11.78 -0.08
C GLU A 55 1.77 -11.76 1.25
N ARG A 56 1.97 -12.92 1.88
CA ARG A 56 2.53 -13.00 3.24
C ARG A 56 3.79 -13.84 3.36
N PHE A 57 3.81 -15.03 2.75
CA PHE A 57 4.90 -16.01 2.91
C PHE A 57 5.45 -16.54 1.59
N SER A 58 4.86 -16.14 0.48
CA SER A 58 5.26 -16.58 -0.85
C SER A 58 5.20 -15.38 -1.78
N LEU A 59 6.29 -15.13 -2.48
CA LEU A 59 6.31 -14.22 -3.62
C LEU A 59 6.16 -15.03 -4.89
N LYS A 60 5.26 -14.63 -5.79
CA LYS A 60 5.25 -15.25 -7.12
C LYS A 60 6.49 -14.78 -7.88
N PRO A 61 7.14 -15.64 -8.69
CA PRO A 61 8.25 -15.21 -9.53
C PRO A 61 7.91 -14.02 -10.44
N SER A 62 6.64 -13.90 -10.86
CA SER A 62 6.13 -12.78 -11.67
C SER A 62 6.12 -11.43 -10.96
N ASP A 63 6.12 -11.40 -9.62
CA ASP A 63 6.16 -10.16 -8.84
C ASP A 63 7.60 -9.62 -8.67
N ILE A 64 8.62 -10.39 -9.10
CA ILE A 64 10.03 -10.02 -9.03
C ILE A 64 10.53 -9.61 -10.42
N VAL A 65 11.03 -8.38 -10.54
CA VAL A 65 11.63 -7.84 -11.76
C VAL A 65 13.09 -8.23 -11.86
N SER A 66 13.84 -8.10 -10.75
CA SER A 66 15.25 -8.46 -10.71
C SER A 66 15.72 -8.75 -9.29
N VAL A 67 16.75 -9.59 -9.17
CA VAL A 67 17.44 -9.91 -7.92
C VAL A 67 18.93 -9.68 -8.13
N PHE A 68 19.58 -9.08 -7.15
CA PHE A 68 21.01 -8.90 -7.13
C PHE A 68 21.57 -9.21 -5.74
N PRO A 69 22.66 -10.00 -5.62
CA PRO A 69 23.35 -10.71 -6.70
C PRO A 69 22.47 -11.76 -7.40
N PRO A 70 22.69 -12.02 -8.70
CA PRO A 70 21.98 -13.11 -9.39
C PRO A 70 22.28 -14.46 -8.75
N ALA A 71 21.32 -15.38 -8.80
CA ALA A 71 21.50 -16.74 -8.29
C ALA A 71 22.74 -17.42 -8.93
N ASN A 72 23.56 -18.06 -8.10
CA ASN A 72 24.80 -18.73 -8.50
C ASN A 72 25.85 -17.82 -9.18
N SER A 73 25.79 -16.51 -8.95
CA SER A 73 26.83 -15.60 -9.43
C SER A 73 28.15 -15.85 -8.68
N LEU A 74 29.26 -16.00 -9.42
CA LEU A 74 30.61 -16.18 -8.89
C LEU A 74 31.41 -14.85 -8.80
N GLY A 75 30.71 -13.71 -8.91
CA GLY A 75 31.34 -12.39 -8.87
C GLY A 75 31.79 -11.96 -7.46
N GLU A 76 32.59 -10.91 -7.40
CA GLU A 76 32.89 -10.18 -6.16
C GLU A 76 31.64 -9.41 -5.75
N HIS A 77 31.00 -9.82 -4.65
CA HIS A 77 29.81 -9.18 -4.10
C HIS A 77 29.98 -8.83 -2.61
N SER A 78 31.20 -8.84 -2.06
CA SER A 78 31.44 -8.48 -0.65
C SER A 78 31.21 -7.00 -0.36
N SER A 79 31.23 -6.17 -1.40
CA SER A 79 31.07 -4.71 -1.31
C SER A 79 29.67 -4.20 -1.65
N VAL A 80 28.70 -5.10 -1.90
CA VAL A 80 27.33 -4.73 -2.34
C VAL A 80 26.27 -5.31 -1.41
N PHE A 81 25.19 -4.56 -1.23
CA PHE A 81 24.02 -5.06 -0.50
C PHE A 81 23.11 -5.88 -1.42
N PRO A 82 22.57 -7.02 -0.94
CA PRO A 82 21.51 -7.73 -1.63
C PRO A 82 20.31 -6.81 -1.85
N GLN A 83 19.78 -6.83 -3.06
CA GLN A 83 18.62 -6.02 -3.46
C GLN A 83 17.69 -6.80 -4.37
N VAL A 84 16.39 -6.52 -4.24
CA VAL A 84 15.33 -7.08 -5.07
C VAL A 84 14.45 -5.95 -5.57
N VAL A 85 14.10 -5.99 -6.85
CA VAL A 85 13.16 -5.06 -7.46
C VAL A 85 11.84 -5.78 -7.68
N PHE A 86 10.75 -5.23 -7.17
CA PHE A 86 9.41 -5.76 -7.31
C PHE A 86 8.65 -5.09 -8.45
N ALA A 87 7.81 -5.85 -9.16
CA ALA A 87 6.91 -5.33 -10.18
C ALA A 87 5.80 -4.48 -9.53
N ARG A 88 5.40 -4.84 -8.31
CA ARG A 88 4.43 -4.10 -7.50
C ARG A 88 5.14 -3.30 -6.43
N ASN A 89 5.18 -1.99 -6.62
CA ASN A 89 5.87 -1.06 -5.74
C ASN A 89 5.17 -0.82 -4.39
N THR A 90 3.90 -1.19 -4.22
CA THR A 90 3.20 -1.13 -2.91
C THR A 90 3.43 -2.35 -2.04
N LEU A 91 3.95 -3.45 -2.61
CA LEU A 91 4.06 -4.75 -1.96
C LEU A 91 4.77 -4.71 -0.60
N PRO A 92 5.89 -3.95 -0.43
CA PRO A 92 6.56 -3.85 0.86
C PRO A 92 5.68 -3.23 1.98
N TRP A 93 4.60 -2.55 1.64
CA TRP A 93 3.71 -1.84 2.58
C TRP A 93 2.27 -2.38 2.60
N GLU A 94 1.97 -3.48 1.89
CA GLU A 94 0.64 -4.10 1.88
C GLU A 94 0.23 -4.71 3.24
N ARG A 95 1.21 -4.90 4.13
CA ARG A 95 1.04 -5.44 5.49
C ARG A 95 1.82 -4.62 6.49
N MET A 96 1.34 -4.58 7.74
CA MET A 96 2.06 -3.97 8.85
C MET A 96 2.99 -5.00 9.52
N ILE A 97 4.20 -4.57 9.86
CA ILE A 97 5.18 -5.41 10.55
C ILE A 97 4.86 -5.61 12.04
N ALA A 98 4.16 -4.64 12.63
CA ALA A 98 3.75 -4.63 14.02
C ALA A 98 2.39 -3.95 14.16
N GLU A 99 1.76 -4.10 15.32
CA GLU A 99 0.60 -3.27 15.67
C GLU A 99 1.07 -1.92 16.24
N PRO A 100 0.40 -0.81 15.92
CA PRO A 100 0.68 0.48 16.55
C PRO A 100 0.51 0.39 18.07
N LYS A 101 1.39 1.06 18.82
CA LYS A 101 1.27 1.12 20.28
C LYS A 101 0.11 2.03 20.70
N GLY A 102 -0.55 1.67 21.80
CA GLY A 102 -1.67 2.41 22.36
C GLY A 102 -3.03 1.98 21.80
N LYS A 103 -4.11 2.57 22.29
CA LYS A 103 -5.46 2.30 21.80
C LYS A 103 -5.88 3.34 20.77
N GLN A 104 -6.73 2.93 19.82
CA GLN A 104 -7.34 3.87 18.89
C GLN A 104 -8.10 4.95 19.68
N GLY A 105 -7.76 6.22 19.44
CA GLY A 105 -8.28 7.37 20.19
C GLY A 105 -7.33 7.93 21.26
N ASP A 106 -6.23 7.25 21.59
CA ASP A 106 -5.20 7.77 22.48
C ASP A 106 -4.32 8.82 21.79
N LYS A 107 -3.86 9.82 22.55
CA LYS A 107 -2.89 10.81 22.08
C LYS A 107 -1.57 10.11 21.74
N GLY A 108 -1.23 10.08 20.45
CA GLY A 108 -0.01 9.45 19.91
C GLY A 108 -0.24 8.14 19.15
N TYR A 109 -1.45 7.57 19.17
CA TYR A 109 -1.75 6.36 18.41
C TYR A 109 -1.57 6.56 16.90
N ASP A 110 -2.09 7.67 16.37
CA ASP A 110 -2.02 7.97 14.93
C ASP A 110 -0.59 8.19 14.44
N ASP A 111 0.27 8.78 15.28
CA ASP A 111 1.67 9.01 14.95
C ASP A 111 2.45 7.69 14.93
N GLU A 112 2.25 6.83 15.94
CA GLU A 112 2.82 5.48 15.96
C GLU A 112 2.33 4.65 14.78
N ARG A 113 1.04 4.77 14.44
CA ARG A 113 0.45 4.09 13.29
C ARG A 113 1.10 4.52 11.98
N LYS A 114 1.27 5.82 11.75
CA LYS A 114 1.99 6.33 10.56
C LYS A 114 3.42 5.81 10.48
N LYS A 115 4.13 5.74 11.60
CA LYS A 115 5.50 5.18 11.63
C LYS A 115 5.51 3.72 11.20
N VAL A 116 4.61 2.91 11.77
CA VAL A 116 4.53 1.48 11.45
C VAL A 116 4.07 1.25 10.01
N GLU A 117 3.17 2.10 9.48
CA GLU A 117 2.72 2.05 8.09
C GLU A 117 3.82 2.41 7.08
N ALA A 118 4.73 3.32 7.44
CA ALA A 118 5.85 3.70 6.58
C ALA A 118 6.96 2.62 6.53
N MET A 119 6.98 1.69 7.48
CA MET A 119 7.98 0.63 7.54
C MET A 119 7.61 -0.51 6.58
N PRO A 120 8.49 -0.89 5.65
CA PRO A 120 8.25 -2.07 4.84
C PRO A 120 8.23 -3.32 5.73
N TRP A 121 7.25 -4.20 5.56
CA TRP A 121 7.18 -5.46 6.30
C TRP A 121 8.24 -6.48 5.84
N MET A 122 8.77 -6.27 4.63
CA MET A 122 9.80 -7.11 4.05
C MET A 122 11.16 -6.41 4.16
N ALA A 123 11.97 -6.87 5.11
CA ALA A 123 13.40 -6.62 5.12
C ALA A 123 14.08 -7.92 4.65
N LEU A 124 14.69 -7.89 3.46
CA LEU A 124 15.60 -8.95 3.05
C LEU A 124 16.91 -8.73 3.82
N LEU A 125 17.23 -9.66 4.72
CA LEU A 125 18.51 -9.71 5.46
C LEU A 125 19.65 -10.15 4.53
#